data_AF-A0A2G9YFR5-F1
#
_entry.id   AF-A0A2G9YFR5-F1
#
_cell.length_a   1.000
_cell.length_b   1.000
_cell.length_c   1.000
_cell.angle_alpha   90.00
_cell.angle_beta   90.00
_cell.angle_gamma   90.00
#
_symmetry.space_group_name_H-M   'P 1'
#
loop_
_entity.id
_entity.type
_entity.pdbx_description
1 polymer ?
#
loop_
_entity_poly.entity_id
_entity_poly.type
_entity_poly.pdbx_seq_one_letter_code
_entity_poly.pdbx_strand_id
1 'polypeptide(L)'
;SVVLEIYKEADITPQIKDLNSFTGKFRTKKYSAQNIVLRFSERDYTTAERLSRAILKKIPEKAEKLNKNSKGETLFNIEGSLPVIVAYKSDIKIVTAVGFITGILLSLFIAYVIYYFKE
;
A
#
# COMPACT_ATOMS: atom_id res chain seq x y z
N SER A 1 2.98 16.01 -9.07
CA SER A 1 3.52 14.73 -8.57
C SER A 1 2.77 13.61 -9.25
N VAL A 2 3.47 12.61 -9.82
CA VAL A 2 2.85 11.49 -10.58
C VAL A 2 1.84 10.73 -9.72
N VAL A 3 2.10 10.61 -8.41
CA VAL A 3 1.19 9.92 -7.47
C VAL A 3 -0.16 10.64 -7.37
N LEU A 4 -0.18 11.98 -7.31
CA LEU A 4 -1.44 12.74 -7.27
C LEU A 4 -2.24 12.60 -8.57
N GLU A 5 -1.54 12.55 -9.71
CA GLU A 5 -2.17 12.34 -11.02
C GLU A 5 -2.84 10.96 -11.10
N ILE A 6 -2.22 9.94 -10.51
CA ILE A 6 -2.78 8.57 -10.39
C ILE A 6 -4.04 8.57 -9.52
N TYR A 7 -4.03 9.21 -8.35
CA TYR A 7 -5.22 9.29 -7.48
C TYR A 7 -6.36 10.06 -8.14
N LYS A 8 -6.04 11.15 -8.88
CA LYS A 8 -7.03 11.90 -9.64
C LYS A 8 -7.66 11.07 -10.76
N GLU A 9 -6.85 10.30 -11.50
CA GLU A 9 -7.35 9.40 -12.54
C GLU A 9 -8.19 8.26 -11.95
N ALA A 10 -7.81 7.76 -10.77
CA ALA A 10 -8.56 6.74 -10.07
C ALA A 10 -9.85 7.28 -9.44
N ASP A 11 -10.09 8.60 -9.48
CA ASP A 11 -11.20 9.31 -8.84
C ASP A 11 -11.33 8.93 -7.35
N ILE A 12 -10.19 8.98 -6.66
CA ILE A 12 -10.06 8.70 -5.22
C ILE A 12 -9.43 9.92 -4.55
N THR A 13 -10.10 10.46 -3.54
CA THR A 13 -9.54 11.53 -2.72
C THR A 13 -8.39 10.98 -1.87
N PRO A 14 -7.14 11.45 -2.08
CA PRO A 14 -6.01 10.93 -1.35
C PRO A 14 -6.09 11.38 0.11
N GLN A 15 -6.09 10.42 1.05
CA GLN A 15 -5.98 10.72 2.47
C GLN A 15 -4.52 11.05 2.82
N ILE A 16 -4.13 12.30 2.59
CA ILE A 16 -2.77 12.80 2.83
C ILE A 16 -2.72 13.36 4.25
N LYS A 17 -2.20 12.58 5.20
CA LYS A 17 -1.84 13.08 6.53
C LYS A 17 -0.45 13.71 6.54
N ASP A 18 0.48 13.11 5.82
CA ASP A 18 1.85 13.55 5.64
C ASP A 18 2.33 13.09 4.24
N LEU A 19 3.08 13.94 3.55
CA LEU A 19 3.62 13.69 2.21
C LEU A 19 4.55 12.48 2.20
N ASN A 20 5.37 12.29 3.24
CA ASN A 20 6.25 11.13 3.37
C ASN A 20 5.47 9.84 3.54
N SER A 21 4.41 9.87 4.35
CA SER A 21 3.52 8.71 4.52
C SER A 21 2.75 8.37 3.23
N PHE A 22 2.41 9.39 2.44
CA PHE A 22 1.66 9.23 1.20
C PHE A 22 2.51 8.61 0.08
N THR A 23 3.74 9.08 -0.11
CA THR A 23 4.66 8.50 -1.10
C THR A 23 5.21 7.15 -0.64
N GLY A 24 5.45 6.97 0.67
CA GLY A 24 5.97 5.73 1.26
C GLY A 24 5.03 4.51 1.15
N LYS A 25 3.74 4.73 0.84
CA LYS A 25 2.79 3.66 0.50
C LYS A 25 3.15 2.93 -0.80
N PHE A 26 3.78 3.63 -1.74
CA PHE A 26 4.20 3.08 -3.02
C PHE A 26 5.65 2.63 -2.93
N ARG A 27 5.88 1.33 -2.89
CA ARG A 27 7.21 0.73 -2.83
C ARG A 27 7.54 0.05 -4.14
N THR A 28 8.65 0.44 -4.75
CA THR A 28 9.17 -0.25 -5.93
C THR A 28 10.20 -1.29 -5.53
N LYS A 29 10.16 -2.45 -6.15
CA LYS A 29 11.17 -3.50 -6.03
C LYS A 29 11.66 -3.88 -7.42
N LYS A 30 12.95 -3.62 -7.68
CA LYS A 30 13.62 -4.06 -8.90
C LYS A 30 13.92 -5.55 -8.79
N TYR A 31 13.37 -6.35 -9.70
CA TYR A 31 13.67 -7.78 -9.81
C TYR A 31 14.74 -8.03 -10.88
N SER A 32 14.74 -7.26 -11.96
CA SER A 32 15.77 -7.28 -13.00
C SER A 32 15.92 -5.90 -13.64
N ALA A 33 16.81 -5.75 -14.63
CA ALA A 33 16.93 -4.51 -15.39
C ALA A 33 15.62 -4.09 -16.10
N GLN A 34 14.79 -5.08 -16.48
CA GLN A 34 13.56 -4.89 -17.23
C GLN A 34 12.30 -5.05 -16.35
N ASN A 35 12.42 -5.70 -15.19
CA ASN A 35 11.28 -6.00 -14.32
C ASN A 35 11.34 -5.18 -13.02
N ILE A 36 10.41 -4.24 -12.91
CA ILE A 36 10.18 -3.44 -11.71
C ILE A 36 8.77 -3.72 -11.21
N VAL A 37 8.64 -4.13 -9.95
CA VAL A 37 7.35 -4.39 -9.32
C VAL A 37 7.00 -3.23 -8.41
N LEU A 38 5.85 -2.61 -8.66
CA LEU A 38 5.27 -1.62 -7.76
C LEU A 38 4.33 -2.33 -6.78
N ARG A 39 4.53 -2.07 -5.49
CA ARG A 39 3.70 -2.58 -4.40
C ARG A 39 3.06 -1.42 -3.68
N PHE A 40 1.77 -1.54 -3.40
CA PHE A 40 1.03 -0.61 -2.55
C PHE A 40 -0.05 -1.39 -1.80
N SER A 41 -0.56 -0.79 -0.73
CA SER A 41 -1.59 -1.38 0.12
C SER A 41 -2.74 -0.41 0.28
N GLU A 42 -3.96 -0.90 0.11
CA GLU A 42 -5.18 -0.16 0.41
C GLU A 42 -6.13 -1.00 1.26
N ARG A 43 -7.03 -0.32 1.97
CA ARG A 43 -7.99 -0.95 2.88
C ARG A 43 -9.11 -1.68 2.14
N ASP A 44 -9.50 -1.16 0.98
CA ASP A 44 -10.61 -1.65 0.20
C ASP A 44 -10.13 -2.19 -1.15
N TYR A 45 -10.68 -3.35 -1.53
CA TYR A 45 -10.34 -4.03 -2.78
C TYR A 45 -10.67 -3.16 -4.00
N THR A 46 -11.86 -2.53 -4.01
CA THR A 46 -12.31 -1.70 -5.13
C THR A 46 -11.38 -0.51 -5.33
N THR A 47 -10.97 0.11 -4.23
CA THR A 47 -10.01 1.21 -4.22
C THR A 47 -8.64 0.77 -4.75
N ALA A 48 -8.16 -0.40 -4.31
CA ALA A 48 -6.90 -0.98 -4.79
C ALA A 48 -6.94 -1.28 -6.30
N GLU A 49 -8.06 -1.81 -6.78
CA GLU A 49 -8.28 -2.11 -8.19
C GLU A 49 -8.29 -0.84 -9.04
N ARG A 50 -9.06 0.19 -8.64
CA ARG A 50 -9.11 1.48 -9.34
C ARG A 50 -7.73 2.13 -9.42
N LEU A 51 -6.98 2.15 -8.31
CA LEU A 51 -5.61 2.67 -8.30
C LEU A 51 -4.70 1.87 -9.23
N SER A 52 -4.79 0.54 -9.21
CA SER A 52 -3.95 -0.30 -10.06
C SER A 52 -4.18 -0.04 -11.56
N ARG A 53 -5.44 0.13 -11.98
CA ARG A 53 -5.79 0.49 -13.35
C ARG A 53 -5.29 1.90 -13.71
N ALA A 54 -5.43 2.86 -12.81
CA ALA A 54 -4.92 4.22 -13.01
C ALA A 54 -3.39 4.27 -13.15
N ILE A 55 -2.66 3.45 -12.37
CA ILE A 55 -1.20 3.30 -12.49
C ILE A 55 -0.82 2.76 -13.86
N LEU A 56 -1.47 1.68 -14.30
CA LEU A 56 -1.20 1.05 -15.60
C LEU A 56 -1.48 1.98 -16.78
N LYS A 57 -2.40 2.93 -16.62
CA LYS A 57 -2.68 3.95 -17.63
C LYS A 57 -1.67 5.11 -17.58
N LYS A 58 -1.40 5.66 -16.40
CA LYS A 58 -0.63 6.92 -16.27
C LYS A 58 0.87 6.75 -16.41
N ILE A 59 1.44 5.63 -15.99
CA ILE A 59 2.89 5.43 -16.08
C ILE A 59 3.36 5.35 -17.55
N PRO A 60 2.74 4.55 -18.43
CA PRO A 60 3.08 4.55 -19.86
C PRO A 60 2.85 5.92 -20.52
N GLU A 61 1.70 6.57 -20.27
CA GLU A 61 1.42 7.93 -20.78
C GLU A 61 2.54 8.93 -20.40
N LYS A 62 3.05 8.84 -19.17
CA LYS A 62 4.14 9.71 -18.71
C LYS A 62 5.47 9.35 -19.38
N ALA A 63 5.77 8.06 -19.53
CA ALA A 63 6.97 7.59 -20.21
C ALA A 63 6.98 8.02 -21.69
N GLU A 64 5.86 7.91 -22.39
CA GLU A 64 5.73 8.40 -23.77
C GLU A 64 5.96 9.91 -23.89
N LYS A 65 5.42 10.70 -22.96
CA LYS A 65 5.68 12.15 -22.93
C LYS A 65 7.16 12.46 -22.71
N LEU A 66 7.84 11.69 -21.87
CA LEU A 66 9.29 11.85 -21.65
C LEU A 66 10.11 11.44 -22.88
N ASN A 67 9.71 10.38 -23.58
CA ASN A 67 10.33 9.96 -24.84
C ASN A 67 10.14 11.01 -25.95
N LYS A 68 8.93 11.56 -26.10
CA LYS A 68 8.65 12.63 -27.09
C LYS A 68 9.47 13.89 -26.84
N ASN A 69 9.71 14.23 -25.58
CA ASN A 69 10.55 15.37 -25.21
C ASN A 69 12.05 15.11 -25.46
N SER A 70 12.47 13.86 -25.66
CA SER A 70 13.88 13.45 -25.78
C SER A 70 14.39 13.40 -27.23
N LYS A 71 13.85 14.24 -28.12
CA LYS A 71 14.30 14.40 -29.52
C LYS A 71 14.22 13.14 -30.40
N GLY A 72 13.21 12.29 -30.19
CA GLY A 72 12.78 11.30 -31.18
C GLY A 72 13.41 9.91 -31.07
N GLU A 73 14.33 9.66 -30.15
CA GLU A 73 14.76 8.31 -29.81
C GLU A 73 13.85 7.72 -28.74
N THR A 74 13.16 6.62 -29.05
CA THR A 74 12.36 5.86 -28.09
C THR A 74 13.30 5.12 -27.15
N LEU A 75 13.69 5.76 -26.04
CA LEU A 75 14.69 5.23 -25.11
C LEU A 75 14.20 4.03 -24.29
N PHE A 76 12.89 3.90 -24.07
CA PHE A 76 12.30 2.79 -23.30
C PHE A 76 10.80 2.64 -23.60
N ASN A 77 10.33 1.38 -23.67
CA ASN A 77 8.91 1.02 -23.67
C ASN A 77 8.54 0.47 -22.29
N ILE A 78 7.47 0.98 -21.68
CA ILE A 78 6.98 0.50 -20.38
C ILE A 78 5.68 -0.26 -20.62
N GLU A 79 5.74 -1.58 -20.51
CA GLU A 79 4.57 -2.44 -20.55
C GLU A 79 4.15 -2.79 -19.12
N GLY A 80 2.91 -2.44 -18.78
CA GLY A 80 2.32 -2.78 -17.49
C GLY A 80 1.62 -4.14 -17.54
N SER A 81 1.93 -5.02 -16.58
CA SER A 81 1.22 -6.28 -16.41
C SER A 81 -0.04 -6.11 -15.55
N LEU A 82 -1.01 -7.03 -15.68
CA LEU A 82 -2.18 -7.06 -14.80
C LEU A 82 -1.75 -7.12 -13.31
N PRO A 83 -2.39 -6.34 -12.43
CA PRO A 83 -1.99 -6.23 -11.04
C PRO A 83 -2.51 -7.44 -10.26
N VAL A 84 -1.65 -8.01 -9.42
CA VAL A 84 -2.05 -9.07 -8.47
C VAL A 84 -2.51 -8.41 -7.18
N ILE A 85 -3.82 -8.42 -6.94
CA ILE A 85 -4.42 -7.87 -5.70
C ILE A 85 -4.58 -9.01 -4.69
N VAL A 86 -3.84 -8.93 -3.59
CA VAL A 86 -3.92 -9.91 -2.50
C VAL A 86 -4.68 -9.30 -1.33
N ALA A 87 -5.81 -9.89 -0.98
CA ALA A 87 -6.55 -9.53 0.21
C ALA A 87 -5.84 -10.09 1.46
N TYR A 88 -5.37 -9.20 2.34
CA TYR A 88 -4.87 -9.63 3.64
C TYR A 88 -6.05 -9.98 4.53
N LYS A 89 -6.27 -11.28 4.77
CA LYS A 89 -7.22 -11.76 5.78
C LYS A 89 -6.43 -12.04 7.05
N SER A 90 -6.66 -11.26 8.10
CA SER A 90 -6.14 -11.59 9.42
C SER A 90 -6.66 -12.97 9.82
N ASP A 91 -5.76 -13.85 10.28
CA ASP A 91 -6.16 -15.14 10.79
C ASP A 91 -6.88 -14.94 12.13
N ILE A 92 -8.20 -15.06 12.11
CA ILE A 92 -9.08 -14.90 13.26
C ILE A 92 -8.65 -15.82 14.42
N LYS A 93 -8.11 -17.01 14.12
CA LYS A 93 -7.66 -17.94 15.17
C LYS A 93 -6.47 -17.37 15.94
N ILE A 94 -5.51 -16.79 15.21
CA ILE A 94 -4.33 -16.17 15.80
C ILE A 94 -4.75 -14.94 16.61
N VAL A 95 -5.61 -14.08 16.05
CA VAL A 95 -6.07 -12.87 16.75
C VAL A 95 -6.81 -13.23 18.05
N THR A 96 -7.69 -14.23 18.01
CA THR A 96 -8.43 -14.69 19.20
C THR A 96 -7.50 -15.32 20.24
N ALA A 97 -6.53 -16.15 19.82
CA ALA A 97 -5.57 -16.76 20.75
C ALA A 97 -4.71 -15.71 21.46
N VAL A 98 -4.20 -14.73 20.70
CA VAL A 98 -3.44 -13.61 21.27
C VAL A 98 -4.30 -12.79 22.20
N GLY A 99 -5.54 -12.45 21.81
CA GLY A 99 -6.48 -11.70 22.64
C GLY A 99 -6.85 -12.42 23.94
N PHE A 100 -6.97 -13.75 23.91
CA PHE A 100 -7.25 -14.55 25.09
C PHE A 100 -6.07 -14.56 26.07
N ILE A 101 -4.85 -14.78 25.57
CA ILE A 101 -3.63 -14.80 26.38
C ILE A 101 -3.40 -13.42 27.00
N THR A 102 -3.50 -12.35 26.22
CA THR A 102 -3.34 -10.98 26.73
C THR A 102 -4.42 -10.64 27.74
N GLY A 103 -5.66 -11.08 27.53
CA GLY A 103 -6.75 -10.91 28.49
C GLY A 103 -6.48 -11.56 29.85
N ILE A 104 -5.99 -12.80 29.86
CA ILE A 104 -5.61 -13.49 31.10
C ILE A 104 -4.47 -12.76 31.82
N LEU A 105 -3.42 -12.40 31.09
CA LEU A 105 -2.28 -11.69 31.68
C LEU A 105 -2.70 -10.34 32.26
N LEU A 106 -3.57 -9.60 31.56
CA LEU A 106 -4.09 -8.33 32.03
C LEU A 106 -4.98 -8.50 33.27
N SER A 107 -5.79 -9.54 33.32
CA SER A 107 -6.62 -9.88 34.47
C SER A 107 -5.77 -10.17 35.72
N LEU A 108 -4.72 -10.98 35.58
CA LEU A 108 -3.78 -11.26 36.66
C LEU A 108 -3.02 -10.00 37.11
N PHE A 109 -2.59 -9.18 36.16
CA PHE A 109 -1.91 -7.92 36.45
C PHE A 109 -2.83 -6.98 37.25
N ILE A 110 -4.07 -6.80 36.83
CA ILE A 110 -5.06 -5.96 37.53
C ILE A 110 -5.34 -6.52 38.93
N ALA A 111 -5.52 -7.84 39.07
CA ALA A 111 -5.73 -8.48 40.37
C ALA A 111 -4.56 -8.22 41.32
N TYR A 112 -3.32 -8.32 40.82
CA TYR A 112 -2.12 -8.02 41.60
C TYR A 112 -2.05 -6.54 42.02
N VAL A 113 -2.36 -5.61 41.11
CA VAL A 113 -2.40 -4.18 41.41
C VAL A 113 -3.44 -3.87 42.49
N ILE A 114 -4.65 -4.43 42.37
CA ILE A 114 -5.72 -4.25 43.36
C ILE A 114 -5.30 -4.82 44.72
N TYR A 115 -4.68 -5.99 44.74
CA TYR A 115 -4.17 -6.60 45.96
C TYR A 115 -3.12 -5.70 46.63
N TYR A 116 -2.13 -5.22 45.85
CA TYR A 116 -1.07 -4.33 46.35
C TYR A 116 -1.57 -3.01 46.94
N PHE A 117 -2.67 -2.46 46.44
CA PHE A 117 -3.26 -1.22 46.97
C PHE A 117 -4.28 -1.44 48.10
N LYS A 118 -4.66 -2.69 48.35
CA LYS A 118 -5.58 -3.06 49.43
C LYS A 118 -4.83 -3.39 50.73
N GLU A 119 -3.57 -3.76 50.60
CA GLU A 119 -2.58 -3.90 51.69
C GLU A 119 -1.86 -2.56 51.93
#